data_AF-A0A086JLK1-F1
#
_entry.id   AF-A0A086JLK1-F1
#
_cell.length_a   1.000
_cell.length_b   1.000
_cell.length_c   1.000
_cell.angle_alpha   90.00
_cell.angle_beta   90.00
_cell.angle_gamma   90.00
#
_symmetry.space_group_name_H-M   'P 1'
#
loop_
_entity.id
_entity.type
_entity.pdbx_description
1 polymer ?
#
loop_
_entity_poly.entity_id
_entity_poly.type
_entity_poly.pdbx_seq_one_letter_code
_entity_poly.pdbx_strand_id
1 'polypeptide(L)'
;EGRCSLATALSAYKFLVVYGVLLSFVKSVLLIFGGGSCMSQAIYFLMDVAILLGLSKVMVLARPKESLRIRSPTSSLLGPTTIVSVCIMLLVDFLFIVCLYSQLRATGLGVDVDYQATLPPQAWWMRSDTYEAASCAIWVCVQLTNTAFVFSLGGMFRDRVYRNRALIISTAVLQLFFIAITFLPTSSISCLMRINCTDAASRAVNLPVPAWMARPAAGMPLYNPRGHNIFPFPWKVQLTILSLANAIVNIIMARFLFSAAFLKFLRTHTNSPGESDNLMV
;
A
#
# COMPACT_ATOMS: atom_id res chain seq x y z
N GLU A 1 20.12 -20.66 10.71
CA GLU A 1 19.04 -20.38 9.74
C GLU A 1 17.66 -20.23 10.38
N GLY A 2 17.22 -21.13 11.28
CA GLY A 2 15.88 -21.07 11.90
C GLY A 2 15.48 -19.74 12.59
N ARG A 3 16.43 -19.03 13.21
CA ARG A 3 16.15 -17.70 13.80
C ARG A 3 15.82 -16.64 12.73
N CYS A 4 16.45 -16.73 11.56
CA CYS A 4 16.20 -15.82 10.43
C CYS A 4 14.86 -16.15 9.76
N SER A 5 14.53 -17.43 9.58
CA SER A 5 13.24 -17.83 9.02
C SER A 5 12.08 -17.37 9.91
N LEU A 6 12.18 -17.56 11.23
CA LEU A 6 11.15 -17.08 12.16
C LEU A 6 10.99 -15.56 12.14
N ALA A 7 12.10 -14.81 12.14
CA ALA A 7 12.04 -13.34 12.06
C ALA A 7 11.43 -12.86 10.73
N THR A 8 11.71 -13.55 9.63
CA THR A 8 11.18 -13.21 8.31
C THR A 8 9.70 -13.56 8.19
N ALA A 9 9.26 -14.69 8.74
CA ALA A 9 7.85 -15.06 8.82
C ALA A 9 7.05 -14.04 9.64
N LEU A 10 7.58 -13.56 10.76
CA LEU A 10 6.96 -12.49 11.55
C LEU A 10 6.84 -11.17 10.76
N SER A 11 7.87 -10.80 9.99
CA SER A 11 7.80 -9.63 9.10
C SER A 11 6.76 -9.78 7.99
N ALA A 12 6.65 -10.96 7.37
CA ALA A 12 5.64 -11.24 6.36
C ALA A 12 4.22 -11.21 6.96
N TYR A 13 4.03 -11.74 8.17
CA TYR A 13 2.78 -11.62 8.92
C TYR A 13 2.38 -10.15 9.17
N LYS A 14 3.32 -9.30 9.62
CA LYS A 14 3.05 -7.87 9.81
C LYS A 14 2.62 -7.18 8.50
N PHE A 15 3.29 -7.52 7.40
CA PHE A 15 2.92 -7.01 6.08
C PHE A 15 1.49 -7.43 5.69
N LEU A 16 1.11 -8.69 5.90
CA LEU A 16 -0.25 -9.18 5.65
C LEU A 16 -1.31 -8.47 6.48
N VAL A 17 -1.03 -8.21 7.76
CA VAL A 17 -1.95 -7.47 8.64
C VAL A 17 -2.12 -6.02 8.16
N VAL A 18 -1.02 -5.32 7.88
CA VAL A 18 -1.09 -3.94 7.37
C VAL A 18 -1.78 -3.90 6.00
N TYR A 19 -1.53 -4.88 5.13
CA TYR A 19 -2.20 -5.00 3.84
C TYR A 19 -3.73 -5.02 3.99
N GLY A 20 -4.25 -5.94 4.80
CA GLY A 20 -5.70 -6.08 5.00
C GLY A 20 -6.34 -4.85 5.64
N VAL A 21 -5.71 -4.29 6.69
CA VAL A 21 -6.27 -3.14 7.41
C VAL A 21 -6.19 -1.87 6.58
N LEU A 22 -5.08 -1.61 5.90
CA LEU A 22 -4.92 -0.42 5.06
C LEU A 22 -5.89 -0.43 3.87
N LEU A 23 -6.07 -1.59 3.23
CA LEU A 23 -7.05 -1.76 2.17
C LEU A 23 -8.48 -1.51 2.69
N SER A 24 -8.76 -1.95 3.92
CA SER A 24 -10.05 -1.70 4.58
C SER A 24 -10.28 -0.22 4.86
N PHE A 25 -9.26 0.52 5.33
CA PHE A 25 -9.37 1.97 5.52
C PHE A 25 -9.70 2.70 4.23
N VAL A 26 -8.99 2.38 3.14
CA VAL A 26 -9.23 3.01 1.84
C VAL A 26 -10.64 2.70 1.32
N LYS A 27 -11.07 1.44 1.43
CA LYS A 27 -12.44 1.03 1.06
C LYS A 27 -13.48 1.76 1.88
N SER A 28 -13.29 1.90 3.20
CA SER A 28 -14.22 2.64 4.05
C SER A 28 -14.31 4.12 3.69
N VAL A 29 -13.18 4.77 3.39
CA VAL A 29 -13.16 6.18 2.94
C VAL A 29 -13.93 6.33 1.63
N LEU A 30 -13.69 5.47 0.64
CA LEU A 30 -14.37 5.52 -0.65
C LEU A 30 -15.86 5.17 -0.54
N LEU A 31 -16.23 4.24 0.34
CA LEU A 31 -17.61 3.85 0.57
C LEU A 31 -18.42 4.97 1.21
N ILE A 32 -17.91 5.55 2.30
CA ILE A 32 -18.63 6.54 3.11
C ILE A 32 -18.61 7.91 2.45
N PHE A 33 -17.43 8.37 2.00
CA PHE A 33 -17.29 9.73 1.49
C PHE A 33 -17.32 9.81 -0.04
N GLY A 34 -16.89 8.76 -0.73
CA GLY A 34 -16.87 8.70 -2.20
C GLY A 34 -18.18 8.20 -2.83
N GLY A 35 -19.30 8.19 -2.10
CA GLY A 35 -20.61 7.76 -2.61
C GLY A 35 -20.66 6.27 -3.03
N GLY A 36 -19.82 5.42 -2.42
CA GLY A 36 -19.66 4.03 -2.85
C GLY A 36 -18.71 3.84 -4.03
N SER A 37 -17.83 4.80 -4.30
CA SER A 37 -16.72 4.64 -5.24
C SER A 37 -15.89 3.39 -4.89
N CYS A 38 -15.36 2.72 -5.90
CA CYS A 38 -14.56 1.50 -5.74
C CYS A 38 -13.30 1.59 -6.60
N MET A 39 -12.20 0.94 -6.19
CA MET A 39 -11.01 0.91 -7.06
C MET A 39 -11.26 0.03 -8.29
N SER A 40 -10.48 0.23 -9.35
CA SER A 40 -10.66 -0.55 -10.58
C SER A 40 -10.23 -2.01 -10.39
N GLN A 41 -10.83 -2.90 -11.18
CA GLN A 41 -10.55 -4.34 -11.12
C GLN A 41 -9.08 -4.67 -11.38
N ALA A 42 -8.47 -4.01 -12.37
CA ALA A 42 -7.09 -4.25 -12.74
C ALA A 42 -6.12 -3.86 -11.61
N ILE A 43 -6.46 -2.83 -10.82
CA ILE A 43 -5.68 -2.43 -9.65
C ILE A 43 -5.79 -3.47 -8.54
N TYR A 44 -7.00 -3.97 -8.23
CA TYR A 44 -7.15 -5.04 -7.24
C TYR A 44 -6.34 -6.28 -7.62
N PHE A 45 -6.40 -6.68 -8.90
CA PHE A 45 -5.60 -7.80 -9.40
C PHE A 45 -4.09 -7.53 -9.26
N LEU A 46 -3.62 -6.33 -9.63
CA LEU A 46 -2.21 -5.95 -9.50
C LEU A 46 -1.76 -5.93 -8.03
N MET A 47 -2.61 -5.45 -7.12
CA MET A 47 -2.35 -5.47 -5.68
C MET A 47 -2.19 -6.89 -5.16
N ASP A 48 -3.14 -7.78 -5.43
CA ASP A 48 -3.09 -9.14 -4.91
C ASP A 48 -1.94 -9.95 -5.51
N VAL A 49 -1.70 -9.81 -6.82
CA VAL A 49 -0.69 -10.63 -7.52
C VAL A 49 0.72 -10.04 -7.38
N ALA A 50 0.91 -8.77 -7.70
CA ALA A 50 2.24 -8.19 -7.75
C ALA A 50 2.72 -7.69 -6.37
N ILE A 51 1.84 -7.03 -5.61
CA ILE A 51 2.22 -6.45 -4.31
C ILE A 51 2.15 -7.53 -3.23
N LEU A 52 0.98 -8.13 -3.00
CA LEU A 52 0.78 -9.10 -1.93
C LEU A 52 1.58 -10.38 -2.18
N LEU A 53 1.32 -11.12 -3.26
CA LEU A 53 2.03 -12.38 -3.52
C LEU A 53 3.49 -12.14 -3.94
N GLY A 54 3.72 -11.20 -4.86
CA GLY A 54 5.04 -10.91 -5.40
C GLY A 54 6.03 -10.43 -4.34
N LEU A 55 5.70 -9.40 -3.56
CA LEU A 55 6.59 -8.91 -2.51
C LEU A 55 6.71 -9.91 -1.37
N SER A 56 5.65 -10.61 -0.95
CA SER A 56 5.76 -11.65 0.10
C SER A 56 6.78 -12.72 -0.28
N LYS A 57 6.76 -13.20 -1.54
CA LYS A 57 7.74 -14.17 -2.03
C LYS A 57 9.17 -13.66 -1.88
N VAL A 58 9.40 -12.41 -2.26
CA VAL A 58 10.73 -11.81 -2.26
C VAL A 58 11.20 -11.42 -0.86
N MET A 59 10.28 -11.09 0.05
CA MET A 59 10.57 -10.85 1.47
C MET A 59 11.16 -12.10 2.16
N VAL A 60 10.69 -13.30 1.79
CA VAL A 60 11.16 -14.57 2.36
C VAL A 60 12.59 -14.92 1.92
N LEU A 61 13.09 -14.36 0.81
CA LEU A 61 14.47 -14.56 0.31
C LEU A 61 15.54 -13.79 1.11
N ALA A 62 15.20 -13.36 2.32
CA ALA A 62 16.08 -12.73 3.27
C ALA A 62 17.26 -13.63 3.69
N ARG A 63 18.49 -13.11 3.63
CA ARG A 63 19.68 -13.84 4.09
C ARG A 63 19.85 -13.74 5.61
N PRO A 64 20.27 -14.84 6.28
CA PRO A 64 20.63 -14.80 7.69
C PRO A 64 21.90 -13.97 7.91
N LYS A 65 22.02 -13.41 9.11
CA LYS A 65 23.25 -12.74 9.52
C LYS A 65 24.36 -13.76 9.81
N GLU A 66 25.59 -13.45 9.42
CA GLU A 66 26.76 -14.33 9.58
C GLU A 66 27.14 -14.55 11.06
N SER A 67 26.85 -13.57 11.94
CA SER A 67 27.06 -13.70 13.38
C SER A 67 25.77 -14.04 14.14
N LEU A 68 25.86 -15.09 14.95
CA LEU A 68 24.80 -15.50 15.88
C LEU A 68 24.84 -14.61 17.12
N ARG A 69 23.72 -13.94 17.42
CA ARG A 69 23.53 -13.27 18.72
C ARG A 69 22.86 -14.22 19.69
N ILE A 70 23.25 -14.13 20.97
CA ILE A 70 22.76 -14.99 22.06
C ILE A 70 21.23 -14.91 22.18
N ARG A 71 20.66 -13.70 22.07
CA ARG A 71 19.23 -13.41 22.20
C ARG A 71 18.34 -14.27 21.29
N SER A 72 17.27 -14.83 21.84
CA SER A 72 16.23 -15.54 21.09
C SER A 72 15.31 -14.56 20.33
N PRO A 73 14.81 -14.95 19.14
CA PRO A 73 13.77 -14.20 18.44
C PRO A 73 12.46 -14.24 19.23
N THR A 74 11.61 -13.22 19.04
CA THR A 74 10.28 -13.16 19.66
C THR A 74 9.47 -14.37 19.20
N SER A 75 9.05 -15.21 20.15
CA SER A 75 8.25 -16.41 19.90
C SER A 75 6.75 -16.13 19.73
N SER A 76 6.26 -14.99 20.23
CA SER A 76 4.85 -14.59 20.09
C SER A 76 4.60 -13.79 18.81
N LEU A 77 3.62 -14.23 18.04
CA LEU A 77 3.12 -13.56 16.84
C LEU A 77 2.54 -12.17 17.15
N LEU A 78 1.86 -12.05 18.29
CA LEU A 78 1.18 -10.85 18.79
C LEU A 78 1.92 -10.25 20.00
N GLY A 79 3.25 -10.19 19.93
CA GLY A 79 4.04 -9.53 20.97
C GLY A 79 3.70 -8.03 21.07
N PRO A 80 3.79 -7.41 22.26
CA PRO A 80 3.48 -5.97 22.45
C PRO A 80 4.24 -5.06 21.48
N THR A 81 5.51 -5.37 21.22
CA THR A 81 6.34 -4.62 20.26
C THR A 81 5.83 -4.74 18.82
N THR A 82 5.29 -5.89 18.44
CA THR A 82 4.73 -6.12 17.10
C THR A 82 3.45 -5.34 16.91
N ILE A 83 2.54 -5.41 17.88
CA ILE A 83 1.25 -4.69 17.87
C ILE A 83 1.51 -3.18 17.82
N VAL A 84 2.33 -2.64 18.73
CA VAL A 84 2.64 -1.21 18.75
C VAL A 84 3.27 -0.76 17.43
N SER A 85 4.20 -1.53 16.86
CA SER A 85 4.81 -1.16 15.58
C SER A 85 3.82 -1.11 14.42
N VAL A 86 2.88 -2.06 14.36
CA VAL A 86 1.84 -2.12 13.33
C VAL A 86 0.81 -1.01 13.53
N CYS A 87 0.36 -0.78 14.77
CA CYS A 87 -0.61 0.26 15.08
C CYS A 87 -0.09 1.67 14.78
N ILE A 88 1.16 1.98 15.12
CA ILE A 88 1.76 3.30 14.84
C ILE A 88 1.85 3.52 13.33
N MET A 89 2.28 2.51 12.58
CA MET A 89 2.38 2.61 11.12
C MET A 89 0.99 2.80 10.48
N LEU A 90 0.00 2.01 10.90
CA LEU A 90 -1.39 2.15 10.45
C LEU A 90 -1.98 3.52 10.79
N LEU A 91 -1.64 4.08 11.96
CA LEU A 91 -2.08 5.42 12.35
C LEU A 91 -1.49 6.50 11.44
N VAL A 92 -0.20 6.42 11.12
CA VAL A 92 0.44 7.33 10.17
C VAL A 92 -0.25 7.24 8.81
N ASP A 93 -0.40 6.03 8.27
CA ASP A 93 -1.08 5.82 6.99
C ASP A 93 -2.53 6.33 7.01
N PHE A 94 -3.25 6.12 8.11
CA PHE A 94 -4.61 6.62 8.30
C PHE A 94 -4.68 8.16 8.24
N LEU A 95 -3.76 8.86 8.89
CA LEU A 95 -3.70 10.32 8.83
C LEU A 95 -3.40 10.82 7.41
N PHE A 96 -2.51 10.13 6.70
CA PHE A 96 -2.17 10.49 5.32
C PHE A 96 -3.31 10.22 4.33
N ILE A 97 -4.11 9.16 4.48
CA ILE A 97 -5.29 8.96 3.61
C ILE A 97 -6.36 10.02 3.88
N VAL A 98 -6.57 10.41 5.14
CA VAL A 98 -7.50 11.50 5.48
C VAL A 98 -7.02 12.82 4.88
N CYS A 99 -5.73 13.12 4.96
CA CYS A 99 -5.12 14.30 4.35
C CYS A 99 -5.24 14.29 2.81
N LEU A 100 -4.93 13.17 2.18
CA LEU A 100 -5.07 13.01 0.73
C LEU A 100 -6.51 13.25 0.30
N TYR A 101 -7.46 12.65 1.00
CA TYR A 101 -8.87 12.76 0.65
C TYR A 101 -9.43 14.17 0.90
N SER A 102 -9.01 14.85 1.97
CA SER A 102 -9.42 16.24 2.24
C SER A 102 -8.86 17.22 1.20
N GLN A 103 -7.60 17.05 0.79
CA GLN A 103 -6.99 17.85 -0.28
C GLN A 103 -7.64 17.60 -1.64
N LEU A 104 -7.99 16.35 -1.95
CA LEU A 104 -8.73 16.03 -3.17
C LEU A 104 -10.08 16.76 -3.21
N ARG A 105 -10.80 16.81 -2.09
CA ARG A 105 -12.05 17.58 -2.01
C ARG A 105 -11.82 19.09 -2.12
N ALA A 106 -10.77 19.61 -1.49
CA ALA A 106 -10.44 21.03 -1.57
C ALA A 106 -10.08 21.50 -2.99
N THR A 107 -9.54 20.62 -3.84
CA THR A 107 -9.23 20.94 -5.24
C THR A 107 -10.44 20.89 -6.19
N GLY A 108 -11.63 20.52 -5.70
CA GLY A 108 -12.84 20.44 -6.52
C GLY A 108 -12.90 19.21 -7.44
N LEU A 109 -11.95 18.29 -7.31
CA LEU A 109 -11.93 17.00 -8.01
C LEU A 109 -12.88 15.96 -7.38
N GLY A 110 -13.71 16.40 -6.44
CA GLY A 110 -14.72 15.59 -5.76
C GLY A 110 -15.69 14.88 -6.71
N VAL A 111 -16.14 13.70 -6.29
CA VAL A 111 -17.28 12.94 -6.81
C VAL A 111 -18.55 13.77 -6.67
N ASP A 112 -19.33 13.76 -7.74
CA ASP A 112 -20.74 14.09 -7.67
C ASP A 112 -21.50 12.92 -7.00
N VAL A 113 -21.85 13.11 -5.73
CA VAL A 113 -22.47 12.08 -4.89
C VAL A 113 -23.87 11.74 -5.41
N ASP A 114 -24.59 12.73 -5.96
CA ASP A 114 -25.92 12.55 -6.51
C ASP A 114 -25.84 11.67 -7.76
N TYR A 115 -24.86 11.92 -8.64
CA TYR A 115 -24.61 11.05 -9.79
C TYR A 115 -24.27 9.61 -9.37
N GLN A 116 -23.39 9.41 -8.38
CA GLN A 116 -23.05 8.07 -7.90
C GLN A 116 -24.24 7.33 -7.28
N ALA A 117 -25.16 8.05 -6.63
CA ALA A 117 -26.38 7.47 -6.06
C ALA A 117 -27.32 6.91 -7.14
N THR A 118 -27.31 7.47 -8.36
CA THR A 118 -28.12 6.95 -9.48
C THR A 118 -27.60 5.64 -10.05
N LEU A 119 -26.32 5.33 -9.85
CA LEU A 119 -25.71 4.12 -10.40
C LEU A 119 -26.14 2.88 -9.60
N PRO A 120 -26.47 1.76 -10.28
CA PRO A 120 -26.91 0.55 -9.58
C PRO A 120 -25.80 0.03 -8.64
N PRO A 121 -26.11 -0.27 -7.38
CA PRO A 121 -25.11 -0.66 -6.38
C PRO A 121 -24.40 -1.98 -6.72
N GLN A 122 -25.06 -2.85 -7.48
CA GLN A 122 -24.49 -4.13 -7.94
C GLN A 122 -23.41 -3.94 -9.01
N ALA A 123 -23.44 -2.81 -9.74
CA ALA A 123 -22.50 -2.51 -10.81
C ALA A 123 -21.26 -1.76 -10.29
N TRP A 124 -20.51 -2.40 -9.41
CA TRP A 124 -19.33 -1.84 -8.76
C TRP A 124 -18.28 -1.28 -9.76
N TRP A 125 -18.19 -1.86 -10.96
CA TRP A 125 -17.28 -1.40 -12.02
C TRP A 125 -17.62 -0.02 -12.57
N MET A 126 -18.90 0.41 -12.50
CA MET A 126 -19.28 1.78 -12.91
C MET A 126 -18.81 2.81 -11.88
N ARG A 127 -18.66 2.38 -10.63
CA ARG A 127 -18.22 3.24 -9.52
C ARG A 127 -16.70 3.37 -9.41
N SER A 128 -15.95 2.81 -10.37
CA SER A 128 -14.48 2.91 -10.39
C SER A 128 -13.90 4.05 -11.22
N ASP A 129 -14.77 4.80 -11.90
CA ASP A 129 -14.36 5.82 -12.87
C ASP A 129 -14.16 7.21 -12.24
N THR A 130 -13.94 7.26 -10.93
CA THR A 130 -13.86 8.49 -10.12
C THR A 130 -12.42 8.89 -9.81
N TYR A 131 -12.20 10.18 -9.58
CA TYR A 131 -10.87 10.73 -9.26
C TYR A 131 -10.38 10.22 -7.90
N GLU A 132 -11.30 10.04 -6.95
CA GLU A 132 -11.12 9.45 -5.63
C GLU A 132 -10.62 8.02 -5.74
N ALA A 133 -11.32 7.18 -6.50
CA ALA A 133 -10.96 5.79 -6.68
C ALA A 133 -9.55 5.67 -7.25
N ALA A 134 -9.24 6.44 -8.29
CA ALA A 134 -7.92 6.46 -8.92
C ALA A 134 -6.82 6.99 -7.98
N SER A 135 -7.08 8.08 -7.25
CA SER A 135 -6.09 8.72 -6.36
C SER A 135 -5.79 7.84 -5.14
N CYS A 136 -6.84 7.32 -4.49
CA CYS A 136 -6.70 6.42 -3.37
C CYS A 136 -6.00 5.13 -3.79
N ALA A 137 -6.33 4.58 -4.97
CA ALA A 137 -5.69 3.39 -5.51
C ALA A 137 -4.18 3.55 -5.70
N ILE A 138 -3.73 4.65 -6.31
CA ILE A 138 -2.31 4.94 -6.49
C ILE A 138 -1.63 5.04 -5.12
N TRP A 139 -2.21 5.82 -4.21
CA TRP A 139 -1.64 6.01 -2.88
C TRP A 139 -1.50 4.68 -2.12
N VAL A 140 -2.55 3.85 -2.08
CA VAL A 140 -2.49 2.59 -1.33
C VAL A 140 -1.53 1.60 -1.97
N CYS A 141 -1.41 1.54 -3.30
CA CYS A 141 -0.39 0.72 -3.96
C CYS A 141 1.04 1.14 -3.59
N VAL A 142 1.30 2.45 -3.56
CA VAL A 142 2.58 3.02 -3.13
C VAL A 142 2.86 2.69 -1.66
N GLN A 143 1.87 2.83 -0.77
CA GLN A 143 2.07 2.55 0.66
C GLN A 143 2.25 1.06 0.95
N LEU A 144 1.51 0.18 0.29
CA LEU A 144 1.69 -1.26 0.46
C LEU A 144 3.07 -1.73 -0.02
N THR A 145 3.54 -1.19 -1.14
CA THR A 145 4.91 -1.45 -1.62
C THR A 145 5.96 -0.95 -0.63
N ASN A 146 5.76 0.25 -0.06
CA ASN A 146 6.63 0.79 0.99
C ASN A 146 6.59 -0.05 2.27
N THR A 147 5.42 -0.59 2.63
CA THR A 147 5.24 -1.42 3.82
C THR A 147 6.07 -2.71 3.75
N ALA A 148 6.06 -3.37 2.60
CA ALA A 148 6.89 -4.55 2.37
C ALA A 148 8.39 -4.23 2.54
N PHE A 149 8.83 -3.06 2.05
CA PHE A 149 10.19 -2.58 2.22
C PHE A 149 10.52 -2.28 3.70
N VAL A 150 9.63 -1.56 4.38
CA VAL A 150 9.79 -1.14 5.78
C VAL A 150 9.89 -2.32 6.74
N PHE A 151 9.00 -3.32 6.63
CA PHE A 151 9.12 -4.54 7.46
C PHE A 151 10.26 -5.46 7.05
N SER A 152 10.85 -5.20 5.88
CA SER A 152 12.07 -5.84 5.43
C SER A 152 13.35 -5.16 5.91
N LEU A 153 13.25 -3.99 6.56
CA LEU A 153 14.38 -3.32 7.20
C LEU A 153 15.12 -4.28 8.14
N GLY A 154 16.47 -4.25 8.03
CA GLY A 154 17.36 -5.23 8.66
C GLY A 154 17.10 -5.38 10.16
N GLY A 155 17.26 -6.59 10.67
CA GLY A 155 16.95 -6.93 12.06
C GLY A 155 18.16 -7.51 12.79
N MET A 156 17.98 -7.88 14.06
CA MET A 156 19.05 -8.55 14.81
C MET A 156 19.43 -9.92 14.24
N PHE A 157 18.51 -10.59 13.54
CA PHE A 157 18.64 -11.96 13.04
C PHE A 157 18.80 -12.07 11.51
N ARG A 158 18.49 -11.00 10.78
CA ARG A 158 18.50 -10.93 9.32
C ARG A 158 19.56 -9.96 8.85
N ASP A 159 20.21 -10.26 7.74
CA ASP A 159 21.18 -9.36 7.14
C ASP A 159 20.55 -8.05 6.62
N ARG A 160 21.39 -7.11 6.22
CA ARG A 160 20.97 -5.79 5.73
C ARG A 160 20.13 -5.94 4.45
N VAL A 161 19.09 -5.12 4.32
CA VAL A 161 18.10 -5.20 3.22
C VAL A 161 18.75 -5.16 1.84
N TYR A 162 19.84 -4.39 1.70
CA TYR A 162 20.47 -4.21 0.40
C TYR A 162 21.08 -5.49 -0.19
N ARG A 163 21.33 -6.51 0.64
CA ARG A 163 21.81 -7.81 0.16
C ARG A 163 20.69 -8.61 -0.52
N ASN A 164 19.43 -8.31 -0.22
CA ASN A 164 18.27 -8.82 -0.96
C ASN A 164 17.96 -7.90 -2.16
N ARG A 165 18.74 -8.09 -3.24
CA ARG A 165 18.57 -7.32 -4.48
C ARG A 165 17.20 -7.47 -5.10
N ALA A 166 16.62 -8.68 -5.02
CA ALA A 166 15.29 -8.96 -5.56
C ALA A 166 14.24 -8.05 -4.91
N LEU A 167 14.31 -7.87 -3.58
CA LEU A 167 13.37 -7.00 -2.87
C LEU A 167 13.50 -5.56 -3.33
N ILE A 168 14.72 -5.01 -3.33
CA ILE A 168 14.96 -3.62 -3.75
C ILE A 168 14.42 -3.40 -5.16
N ILE A 169 14.81 -4.27 -6.11
CA ILE A 169 14.40 -4.14 -7.51
C ILE A 169 12.88 -4.21 -7.63
N SER A 170 12.23 -5.20 -7.00
CA SER A 170 10.77 -5.32 -7.04
C SER A 170 10.05 -4.11 -6.44
N THR A 171 10.52 -3.59 -5.29
CA THR A 171 9.93 -2.41 -4.66
C THR A 171 10.16 -1.15 -5.48
N ALA A 172 11.35 -0.97 -6.08
CA ALA A 172 11.67 0.18 -6.90
C ALA A 172 10.86 0.17 -8.22
N VAL A 173 10.73 -0.99 -8.86
CA VAL A 173 9.94 -1.16 -10.09
C VAL A 173 8.47 -0.85 -9.83
N LEU A 174 7.89 -1.40 -8.75
CA LEU A 174 6.49 -1.13 -8.40
C LEU A 174 6.25 0.34 -8.02
N GLN A 175 7.14 0.94 -7.21
CA GLN A 175 7.06 2.37 -6.89
C GLN A 175 7.12 3.24 -8.14
N LEU A 176 8.12 2.99 -9.01
CA LEU A 176 8.28 3.74 -10.25
C LEU A 176 7.08 3.55 -11.17
N PHE A 177 6.50 2.36 -11.24
CA PHE A 177 5.30 2.08 -12.03
C PHE A 177 4.11 2.94 -11.59
N PHE A 178 3.81 3.02 -10.29
CA PHE A 178 2.69 3.84 -9.79
C PHE A 178 2.95 5.34 -9.88
N ILE A 179 4.20 5.78 -9.75
CA ILE A 179 4.55 7.17 -10.03
C ILE A 179 4.39 7.46 -11.53
N ALA A 180 4.89 6.58 -12.40
CA ALA A 180 4.80 6.75 -13.84
C ALA A 180 3.35 6.81 -14.33
N ILE A 181 2.45 5.92 -13.86
CA ILE A 181 1.05 5.92 -14.28
C ILE A 181 0.29 7.20 -13.87
N THR A 182 0.73 7.85 -12.78
CA THR A 182 0.19 9.14 -12.33
C THR A 182 0.49 10.26 -13.34
N PHE A 183 1.70 10.25 -13.92
CA PHE A 183 2.12 11.25 -14.89
C PHE A 183 1.79 10.89 -16.35
N LEU A 184 1.62 9.60 -16.64
CA LEU A 184 1.35 9.10 -17.98
C LEU A 184 0.10 9.75 -18.59
N PRO A 185 0.13 10.14 -19.88
CA PRO A 185 -1.07 10.56 -20.59
C PRO A 185 -2.04 9.39 -20.78
N THR A 186 -3.16 9.67 -21.44
CA THR A 186 -4.15 8.66 -21.84
C THR A 186 -3.48 7.59 -22.68
N SER A 187 -3.42 6.37 -22.15
CA SER A 187 -2.85 5.19 -22.80
C SER A 187 -3.73 3.97 -22.50
N SER A 188 -3.54 2.88 -23.23
CA SER A 188 -4.30 1.64 -23.00
C SER A 188 -4.09 1.08 -21.59
N ILE A 189 -2.88 1.23 -21.02
CA ILE A 189 -2.57 0.78 -19.65
C ILE A 189 -3.27 1.66 -18.61
N SER A 190 -3.23 2.99 -18.80
CA SER A 190 -3.93 3.94 -17.93
C SER A 190 -5.44 3.66 -17.93
N CYS A 191 -6.03 3.44 -19.11
CA CYS A 191 -7.44 3.11 -19.28
C CYS A 191 -7.84 1.74 -18.72
N LEU A 192 -7.00 0.72 -18.87
CA LEU A 192 -7.22 -0.58 -18.23
C LEU A 192 -7.32 -0.45 -16.71
N MET A 193 -6.47 0.41 -16.13
CA MET A 193 -6.47 0.73 -14.69
C MET A 193 -7.54 1.74 -14.30
N ARG A 194 -8.30 2.31 -15.26
CA ARG A 194 -9.24 3.42 -15.07
C ARG A 194 -8.59 4.62 -14.35
N ILE A 195 -7.35 4.95 -14.71
CA ILE A 195 -6.61 6.13 -14.26
C ILE A 195 -6.29 6.97 -15.50
N ASN A 196 -6.43 8.30 -15.46
CA ASN A 196 -6.04 9.18 -16.58
C ASN A 196 -6.60 8.74 -17.95
N CYS A 197 -7.88 8.41 -18.01
CA CYS A 197 -8.57 7.88 -19.18
C CYS A 197 -9.72 8.80 -19.63
N THR A 198 -10.03 8.72 -20.93
CA THR A 198 -11.19 9.37 -21.56
C THR A 198 -12.16 8.31 -22.06
N ASP A 199 -13.44 8.66 -22.24
CA ASP A 199 -14.44 7.74 -22.77
C ASP A 199 -14.03 7.16 -24.15
N ALA A 200 -13.54 8.01 -25.05
CA ALA A 200 -13.06 7.58 -26.37
C ALA A 200 -11.90 6.57 -26.29
N ALA A 201 -10.93 6.81 -25.40
CA ALA A 201 -9.81 5.90 -25.21
C ALA A 201 -10.24 4.59 -24.53
N SER A 202 -11.20 4.64 -23.60
CA SER A 202 -11.75 3.44 -22.95
C SER A 202 -12.43 2.51 -23.95
N ARG A 203 -13.21 3.06 -24.88
CA ARG A 203 -13.89 2.28 -25.93
C ARG A 203 -12.92 1.71 -26.97
N ALA A 204 -11.78 2.37 -27.18
CA ALA A 204 -10.74 1.89 -28.09
C ALA A 204 -9.94 0.70 -27.51
N VAL A 205 -9.97 0.49 -26.19
CA VAL A 205 -9.34 -0.69 -25.57
C VAL A 205 -10.23 -1.91 -25.78
N ASN A 206 -9.86 -2.76 -26.72
CA ASN A 206 -10.50 -4.04 -26.94
C ASN A 206 -9.46 -5.16 -26.87
N LEU A 207 -9.24 -5.69 -25.67
CA LEU A 207 -8.41 -6.87 -25.48
C LEU A 207 -9.29 -8.12 -25.64
N PRO A 208 -8.80 -9.22 -26.24
CA PRO A 208 -9.56 -10.46 -26.44
C PRO A 208 -9.68 -11.26 -25.13
N VAL A 209 -10.19 -10.62 -24.09
CA VAL A 209 -10.49 -11.23 -22.78
C VAL A 209 -11.99 -11.22 -22.57
N PRO A 210 -12.57 -12.29 -22.00
CA PRO A 210 -13.98 -12.32 -21.68
C PRO A 210 -14.37 -11.14 -20.79
N ALA A 211 -15.47 -10.45 -21.13
CA ALA A 211 -15.90 -9.25 -20.42
C ALA A 211 -16.16 -9.48 -18.92
N TRP A 212 -16.53 -10.70 -18.51
CA TRP A 212 -16.69 -11.05 -17.10
C TRP A 212 -15.36 -11.07 -16.32
N MET A 213 -14.25 -11.33 -17.00
CA MET A 213 -12.92 -11.42 -16.41
C MET A 213 -12.26 -10.04 -16.28
N ALA A 214 -12.45 -9.16 -17.26
CA ALA A 214 -11.87 -7.82 -17.24
C ALA A 214 -12.80 -6.82 -17.94
N ARG A 215 -13.79 -6.30 -17.20
CA ARG A 215 -14.78 -5.35 -17.74
C ARG A 215 -14.14 -4.07 -18.31
N PRO A 216 -13.10 -3.47 -17.70
CA PRO A 216 -12.39 -2.33 -18.29
C PRO A 216 -11.69 -2.64 -19.62
N ALA A 217 -11.37 -3.91 -19.88
CA ALA A 217 -10.64 -4.34 -21.07
C ALA A 217 -11.56 -4.63 -22.28
N ALA A 218 -12.88 -4.62 -22.06
CA ALA A 218 -13.91 -4.97 -23.04
C ALA A 218 -14.54 -3.75 -23.74
N GLY A 219 -13.86 -2.59 -23.76
CA GLY A 219 -14.33 -1.41 -24.47
C GLY A 219 -15.54 -0.69 -23.84
N MET A 220 -15.78 -0.88 -22.54
CA MET A 220 -16.91 -0.26 -21.84
C MET A 220 -16.75 1.27 -21.71
N PRO A 221 -17.85 2.05 -21.73
CA PRO A 221 -17.78 3.49 -21.54
C PRO A 221 -17.30 3.88 -20.14
N LEU A 222 -16.93 5.16 -19.99
CA LEU A 222 -16.55 5.76 -18.71
C LEU A 222 -17.79 6.36 -18.01
N TYR A 223 -18.03 5.96 -16.77
CA TYR A 223 -19.17 6.40 -15.95
C TYR A 223 -18.76 7.54 -15.02
N ASN A 224 -18.46 8.70 -15.61
CA ASN A 224 -18.11 9.92 -14.89
C ASN A 224 -18.88 11.10 -15.51
N PRO A 225 -19.50 12.00 -14.73
CA PRO A 225 -20.26 13.14 -15.28
C PRO A 225 -19.41 14.05 -16.18
N ARG A 226 -18.09 14.08 -15.97
CA ARG A 226 -17.15 14.88 -16.79
C ARG A 226 -16.69 14.15 -18.06
N GLY A 227 -17.04 12.87 -18.26
CA GLY A 227 -16.60 12.07 -19.42
C GLY A 227 -15.10 11.72 -19.47
N HIS A 228 -14.33 12.14 -18.46
CA HIS A 228 -12.91 11.83 -18.29
C HIS A 228 -12.53 11.78 -16.82
N ASN A 229 -11.43 11.09 -16.52
CA ASN A 229 -10.80 11.07 -15.20
C ASN A 229 -9.30 11.44 -15.21
N ILE A 230 -8.93 12.34 -16.13
CA ILE A 230 -7.57 12.89 -16.26
C ILE A 230 -7.23 13.81 -15.08
N PHE A 231 -6.18 13.47 -14.34
CA PHE A 231 -5.71 14.31 -13.25
C PHE A 231 -5.13 15.63 -13.78
N PRO A 232 -5.52 16.77 -13.16
CA PRO A 232 -4.85 18.03 -13.45
C PRO A 232 -3.41 17.97 -12.92
N PHE A 233 -2.51 18.69 -13.58
CA PHE A 233 -1.08 18.66 -13.25
C PHE A 233 -0.77 19.00 -11.77
N PRO A 234 -1.42 20.00 -11.12
CA PRO A 234 -1.22 20.27 -9.70
C PRO A 234 -1.54 19.06 -8.82
N TRP A 235 -2.61 18.35 -9.13
CA TRP A 235 -3.01 17.17 -8.37
C TRP A 235 -2.03 16.01 -8.54
N LYS A 236 -1.51 15.78 -9.75
CA LYS A 236 -0.47 14.74 -10.00
C LYS A 236 0.75 14.94 -9.10
N VAL A 237 1.20 16.20 -8.99
CA VAL A 237 2.33 16.58 -8.15
C VAL A 237 2.00 16.41 -6.66
N GLN A 238 0.85 16.93 -6.20
CA GLN A 238 0.40 16.80 -4.82
C GLN A 238 0.25 15.34 -4.38
N LEU A 239 -0.40 14.50 -5.19
CA LEU A 239 -0.57 13.07 -4.93
C LEU A 239 0.76 12.35 -4.78
N THR A 240 1.72 12.66 -5.66
CA THR A 240 3.07 12.06 -5.62
C THR A 240 3.83 12.51 -4.38
N ILE A 241 3.80 13.81 -4.06
CA ILE A 241 4.47 14.37 -2.88
C ILE A 241 3.89 13.76 -1.60
N LEU A 242 2.57 13.69 -1.45
CA LEU A 242 1.92 13.08 -0.29
C LEU A 242 2.28 11.60 -0.14
N SER A 243 2.29 10.87 -1.26
CA SER A 243 2.60 9.43 -1.25
C SER A 243 4.05 9.16 -0.85
N LEU A 244 5.00 9.97 -1.37
CA LEU A 244 6.41 9.89 -1.01
C LEU A 244 6.66 10.39 0.43
N ALA A 245 5.99 11.45 0.86
CA ALA A 245 6.09 11.95 2.23
C ALA A 245 5.62 10.90 3.24
N ASN A 246 4.49 10.24 2.99
CA ASN A 246 4.02 9.14 3.83
C ASN A 246 5.05 7.99 3.86
N ALA A 247 5.58 7.61 2.69
CA ALA A 247 6.58 6.56 2.62
C ALA A 247 7.85 6.88 3.44
N ILE A 248 8.33 8.13 3.35
CA ILE A 248 9.49 8.63 4.12
C ILE A 248 9.19 8.63 5.62
N VAL A 249 8.03 9.14 6.05
CA VAL A 249 7.64 9.15 7.46
C VAL A 249 7.59 7.73 7.99
N ASN A 250 6.99 6.78 7.27
CA ASN A 250 6.97 5.37 7.67
C ASN A 250 8.38 4.75 7.78
N ILE A 251 9.31 5.09 6.89
CA ILE A 251 10.70 4.62 6.98
C ILE A 251 11.39 5.21 8.22
N ILE A 252 11.22 6.50 8.49
CA ILE A 252 11.80 7.18 9.67
C ILE A 252 11.21 6.58 10.95
N MET A 253 9.88 6.45 11.02
CA MET A 253 9.17 5.86 12.15
C MET A 253 9.62 4.43 12.39
N ALA A 254 9.74 3.60 11.35
CA ALA A 254 10.26 2.25 11.49
C ALA A 254 11.68 2.23 12.05
N ARG A 255 12.59 3.08 11.56
CA ARG A 255 13.95 3.19 12.13
C ARG A 255 13.93 3.59 13.61
N PHE A 256 13.03 4.50 13.99
CA PHE A 256 12.85 4.91 15.38
C PHE A 256 12.30 3.78 16.25
N LEU A 257 11.26 3.07 15.78
CA LEU A 257 10.62 1.95 16.50
C LEU A 257 11.57 0.76 16.67
N PHE A 258 12.46 0.52 15.71
CA PHE A 258 13.50 -0.50 15.81
C PHE A 258 14.76 -0.03 16.54
N SER A 259 14.79 1.22 17.04
CA SER A 259 15.90 1.71 17.85
C SER A 259 15.97 1.04 19.22
N ALA A 260 17.18 0.88 19.75
CA ALA A 260 17.40 0.29 21.07
C ALA A 260 16.72 1.11 22.20
N ALA A 261 16.59 2.42 22.02
CA ALA A 261 15.95 3.33 22.98
C ALA A 261 14.45 3.04 23.11
N PHE A 262 13.74 2.90 21.98
CA PHE A 262 12.30 2.62 21.98
C PHE A 262 12.00 1.21 22.53
N LEU A 263 12.82 0.23 22.17
CA LEU A 263 12.70 -1.14 22.70
C LEU A 263 13.03 -1.27 24.19
N LYS A 264 13.79 -0.32 24.75
CA LYS A 264 14.03 -0.19 26.20
C LYS A 264 12.81 0.45 26.87
N PHE A 265 12.33 1.56 26.33
CA PHE A 265 11.13 2.28 26.81
C PHE A 265 9.88 1.38 26.87
N LEU A 266 9.59 0.63 25.82
CA LEU A 266 8.45 -0.29 25.81
C LEU A 266 8.56 -1.39 26.87
N ARG A 267 9.79 -1.85 27.17
CA ARG A 267 10.02 -2.90 28.16
C ARG A 267 9.79 -2.40 29.59
N THR A 268 10.19 -1.17 29.90
CA THR A 268 9.92 -0.55 31.21
C THR A 268 8.43 -0.41 31.49
N HIS A 269 7.60 -0.20 30.46
CA HIS A 269 6.15 -0.04 30.62
C HIS A 269 5.33 -1.33 30.56
N THR A 270 5.83 -2.38 29.89
CA THR A 270 5.06 -3.61 29.68
C THR A 270 5.38 -4.73 30.67
N ASN A 271 6.29 -4.50 31.64
CA ASN A 271 6.77 -5.51 32.60
C ASN A 271 7.05 -6.89 31.96
N SER A 272 7.44 -6.88 30.68
CA SER A 272 7.74 -8.08 29.92
C SER A 272 9.24 -8.31 30.08
N PRO A 273 9.69 -9.25 30.93
CA PRO A 273 11.10 -9.44 31.18
C PRO A 273 11.79 -9.79 29.85
N GLY A 274 12.74 -8.95 29.47
CA GLY A 274 13.79 -9.41 28.56
C GLY A 274 14.77 -10.20 29.41
N GLU A 275 15.11 -11.40 28.99
CA GLU A 275 16.14 -12.30 29.56
C GLU A 275 17.56 -11.65 29.64
N SER A 276 17.68 -10.34 29.41
CA SER A 276 18.91 -9.55 29.38
C SER A 276 19.13 -8.68 30.61
N ASP A 277 18.21 -8.63 31.59
CA ASP A 277 18.50 -7.91 32.84
C ASP A 277 19.41 -8.72 33.79
N ASN A 278 19.69 -9.99 33.47
CA ASN A 278 20.59 -10.87 34.23
C ASN A 278 21.91 -11.22 33.52
N LEU A 279 22.21 -10.61 32.37
CA LEU A 279 23.49 -10.85 31.68
C LEU A 279 24.31 -9.56 31.66
N MET A 280 24.73 -9.14 32.85
CA MET A 280 26.08 -8.59 33.00
C MET A 280 27.04 -9.77 32.93
N VAL A 281 27.77 -9.89 31.80
CA VAL A 281 29.19 -10.27 31.64
C VAL A 281 29.47 -10.25 30.14
#